data_AF-A0A5C0SGB0-F1
#
_entry.id   AF-A0A5C0SGB0-F1
#
_cell.length_a   1.000
_cell.length_b   1.000
_cell.length_c   1.000
_cell.angle_alpha   90.00
_cell.angle_beta   90.00
_cell.angle_gamma   90.00
#
_symmetry.space_group_name_H-M   'P 1'
#
loop_
_entity.id
_entity.type
_entity.pdbx_description
1 polymer ?
#
loop_
_entity_poly.entity_id
_entity_poly.type
_entity_poly.pdbx_seq_one_letter_code
_entity_poly.pdbx_strand_id
1 'polypeptide(L)'
;MNLKLQSNDSFEVAIKKLEEIVMLLDEGKLTLDETLTLYEEGIRIYRYCNRKLDNAEQKISLMMNENKVPFDFAESDDFKGE
;
A
#
# COMPACT_ATOMS: atom_id res chain seq x y z
N MET A 1 -10.44 4.99 15.03
CA MET A 1 -11.11 4.32 13.89
C MET A 1 -10.77 2.84 13.91
N ASN A 2 -11.43 1.97 13.11
CA ASN A 2 -11.04 0.56 13.03
C ASN A 2 -9.86 0.41 12.05
N LEU A 3 -8.67 0.18 12.57
CA LEU A 3 -7.42 0.10 11.81
C LEU A 3 -7.14 -1.29 11.23
N LYS A 4 -7.94 -2.31 11.58
CA LYS A 4 -7.73 -3.66 11.05
C LYS A 4 -8.23 -3.77 9.62
N LEU A 5 -7.41 -4.36 8.76
CA LEU A 5 -7.75 -4.75 7.40
C LEU A 5 -8.92 -5.74 7.43
N GLN A 6 -9.93 -5.47 6.60
CA GLN A 6 -11.08 -6.34 6.37
C GLN A 6 -11.05 -6.90 4.96
N SER A 7 -11.68 -8.06 4.75
CA SER A 7 -11.73 -8.75 3.46
C SER A 7 -12.34 -7.92 2.31
N ASN A 8 -13.22 -6.98 2.64
CA ASN A 8 -13.95 -6.15 1.67
C ASN A 8 -13.46 -4.69 1.62
N ASP A 9 -12.33 -4.36 2.27
CA ASP A 9 -11.80 -2.99 2.21
C ASP A 9 -11.39 -2.63 0.77
N SER A 10 -11.75 -1.43 0.32
CA SER A 10 -11.22 -0.90 -0.93
C SER A 10 -9.73 -0.52 -0.78
N PHE A 11 -9.05 -0.26 -1.90
CA PHE A 11 -7.67 0.22 -1.87
C PHE A 11 -7.56 1.54 -1.10
N GLU A 12 -8.46 2.47 -1.34
CA GLU A 12 -8.52 3.80 -0.71
C GLU A 12 -8.80 3.71 0.79
N VAL A 13 -9.57 2.72 1.23
CA VAL A 13 -9.79 2.47 2.66
C VAL A 13 -8.54 1.87 3.30
N ALA A 14 -7.91 0.89 2.64
CA ALA A 14 -6.72 0.25 3.15
C ALA A 14 -5.55 1.26 3.26
N ILE A 15 -5.32 2.10 2.26
CA ILE A 15 -4.24 3.09 2.29
C ILE A 15 -4.44 4.13 3.42
N LYS A 16 -5.68 4.59 3.65
CA LYS A 16 -5.99 5.50 4.76
C LYS A 16 -5.71 4.87 6.13
N LYS A 17 -6.02 3.59 6.30
CA LYS A 17 -5.69 2.86 7.53
C LYS A 17 -4.18 2.76 7.72
N LEU A 18 -3.42 2.54 6.64
CA LEU A 18 -1.96 2.52 6.71
C LEU A 18 -1.38 3.88 7.12
N GLU A 19 -1.87 4.98 6.53
CA GLU A 19 -1.48 6.34 6.89
C GLU A 19 -1.74 6.62 8.37
N GLU A 20 -2.91 6.22 8.89
CA GLU A 20 -3.24 6.40 10.31
C GLU A 20 -2.34 5.55 11.22
N ILE A 21 -1.99 4.33 10.83
CA ILE A 21 -1.03 3.49 11.56
C ILE A 21 0.35 4.16 11.60
N VAL A 22 0.86 4.66 10.48
CA VAL A 22 2.16 5.33 10.40
C VAL A 22 2.16 6.57 11.30
N MET A 23 1.10 7.37 11.26
CA MET A 23 0.93 8.54 12.12
C MET A 23 0.98 8.17 13.61
N LEU A 24 0.27 7.11 14.02
CA LEU A 24 0.27 6.64 15.40
C LEU A 24 1.63 6.11 15.86
N LEU A 25 2.36 5.45 14.97
CA LEU A 25 3.73 4.98 15.26
C LEU A 25 4.70 6.15 15.44
N ASP A 26 4.56 7.21 14.64
CA ASP A 26 5.40 8.41 14.68
C ASP A 26 5.13 9.28 15.92
N GLU A 27 3.89 9.29 16.43
CA GLU A 27 3.55 10.02 17.66
C GLU A 27 4.31 9.54 18.91
N GLY A 28 4.80 8.29 18.93
CA GLY A 28 5.66 7.77 19.99
C GLY A 28 5.02 7.63 21.38
N LYS A 29 3.68 7.69 21.48
CA LYS A 29 2.93 7.58 22.75
C LYS A 29 2.47 6.17 23.10
N LEU A 30 2.80 5.19 22.26
CA LEU A 30 2.35 3.81 22.36
C LEU A 30 3.28 2.99 23.26
N THR A 31 2.72 1.98 23.91
CA THR A 31 3.51 0.93 24.57
C THR A 31 4.16 0.03 23.54
N LEU A 32 5.21 -0.71 23.94
CA LEU A 32 5.91 -1.64 23.05
C LEU A 32 4.96 -2.65 22.39
N ASP A 33 4.04 -3.24 23.16
CA ASP A 33 3.08 -4.22 22.64
C ASP A 33 2.10 -3.61 21.62
N GLU A 34 1.66 -2.37 21.85
CA GLU A 34 0.82 -1.63 20.91
C GLU A 34 1.59 -1.26 19.63
N THR A 35 2.82 -0.81 19.76
CA THR A 35 3.71 -0.53 18.62
C THR A 35 3.92 -1.77 17.76
N LEU A 36 4.20 -2.92 18.37
CA LEU A 36 4.36 -4.19 17.66
C LEU A 36 3.06 -4.59 16.94
N THR A 37 1.93 -4.47 17.62
CA THR A 37 0.61 -4.78 17.03
C THR A 37 0.30 -3.90 15.82
N LEU A 38 0.54 -2.59 15.93
CA LEU A 38 0.30 -1.64 14.85
C LEU A 38 1.28 -1.84 13.69
N TYR A 39 2.53 -2.15 13.98
CA TYR A 39 3.53 -2.48 12.96
C TYR A 39 3.13 -3.72 12.16
N GLU A 40 2.73 -4.81 12.82
CA GLU A 40 2.27 -6.02 12.14
C GLU A 40 1.05 -5.75 11.23
N GLU A 41 0.10 -4.97 11.72
CA GLU A 41 -1.07 -4.58 10.92
C GLU A 41 -0.69 -3.67 9.75
N GLY A 42 0.22 -2.72 9.96
CA GLY A 42 0.76 -1.86 8.91
C GLY A 42 1.41 -2.67 7.78
N ILE A 43 2.23 -3.68 8.12
CA ILE A 43 2.83 -4.59 7.14
C ILE A 43 1.76 -5.39 6.39
N ARG A 44 0.71 -5.84 7.07
CA ARG A 44 -0.40 -6.57 6.44
C ARG A 44 -1.12 -5.70 5.40
N ILE A 45 -1.42 -4.46 5.75
CA ILE A 45 -2.10 -3.50 4.88
C ILE A 45 -1.19 -3.10 3.72
N TYR A 46 0.09 -2.81 3.97
CA TYR A 46 1.08 -2.52 2.93
C TYR A 46 1.12 -3.63 1.86
N ARG A 47 1.22 -4.90 2.30
CA ARG A 47 1.19 -6.05 1.39
C ARG A 47 -0.12 -6.18 0.63
N TYR A 48 -1.25 -5.81 1.23
CA TYR A 48 -2.54 -5.77 0.55
C TYR A 48 -2.56 -4.72 -0.57
N CYS A 49 -2.09 -3.50 -0.28
CA CYS A 49 -2.01 -2.40 -1.24
C CYS A 49 -1.08 -2.76 -2.42
N ASN A 50 0.13 -3.26 -2.15
CA ASN A 50 1.06 -3.67 -3.21
C ASN A 50 0.44 -4.72 -4.13
N ARG A 51 -0.16 -5.78 -3.57
CA ARG A 51 -0.83 -6.81 -4.40
C ARG A 51 -1.95 -6.22 -5.26
N LYS A 52 -2.68 -5.22 -4.77
CA LYS A 52 -3.73 -4.56 -5.57
C LYS A 52 -3.13 -3.78 -6.74
N LEU A 53 -2.01 -3.09 -6.51
CA LEU A 53 -1.27 -2.38 -7.54
C LEU A 53 -0.67 -3.34 -8.57
N ASP A 54 0.01 -4.40 -8.14
CA ASP A 54 0.58 -5.43 -9.02
C ASP A 54 -0.49 -6.04 -9.94
N ASN A 55 -1.66 -6.37 -9.38
CA ASN A 55 -2.78 -6.90 -10.16
C ASN A 55 -3.34 -5.88 -11.17
N ALA A 56 -3.38 -4.60 -10.79
CA ALA A 56 -3.82 -3.53 -11.68
C ALA A 56 -2.83 -3.35 -12.84
N GLU A 57 -1.54 -3.33 -12.55
CA GLU A 57 -0.45 -3.25 -13.53
C GLU A 57 -0.49 -4.43 -14.51
N GLN A 58 -0.61 -5.66 -14.01
CA GLN A 58 -0.75 -6.85 -14.85
C GLN A 58 -1.97 -6.77 -15.77
N LYS A 59 -3.11 -6.32 -15.25
CA LYS A 59 -4.33 -6.17 -16.04
C LYS A 59 -4.16 -5.14 -17.15
N ILE A 60 -3.50 -4.03 -16.86
CA ILE A 60 -3.18 -2.97 -17.83
C ILE A 60 -2.22 -3.51 -18.90
N SER A 61 -1.15 -4.21 -18.49
CA SER A 61 -0.17 -4.82 -19.39
C SER A 61 -0.82 -5.81 -20.37
N LEU A 62 -1.73 -6.67 -19.90
CA LEU A 62 -2.48 -7.59 -20.76
C LEU A 62 -3.31 -6.86 -21.82
N MET A 63 -4.06 -5.82 -21.42
CA MET A 63 -4.87 -5.00 -22.34
C MET A 63 -4.02 -4.27 -23.39
N MET A 64 -2.82 -3.85 -23.02
CA MET A 64 -1.90 -3.14 -23.91
C MET A 64 -1.18 -4.07 -24.89
N ASN A 65 -0.82 -5.28 -24.44
CA ASN A 65 -0.27 -6.32 -25.30
C ASN A 65 -1.28 -6.77 -26.37
N GLU A 66 -2.57 -6.87 -26.02
CA GLU A 66 -3.65 -7.13 -26.98
C GLU A 66 -3.77 -6.01 -28.03
N ASN A 67 -3.56 -4.75 -27.62
CA ASN A 67 -3.65 -3.57 -28.49
C ASN A 67 -2.33 -3.15 -29.16
N LYS A 68 -1.23 -3.90 -28.97
CA LYS A 68 0.14 -3.57 -29.45
C LYS A 68 0.61 -2.15 -29.09
N VAL A 69 0.19 -1.62 -27.94
CA VAL A 69 0.66 -0.32 -27.44
C VAL A 69 1.76 -0.58 -26.41
N PRO A 70 3.02 -0.16 -26.63
CA PRO A 70 4.04 -0.24 -25.61
C PRO A 70 3.70 0.75 -24.49
N PHE A 71 3.52 0.25 -23.29
CA PHE A 71 3.35 1.07 -22.09
C PHE A 71 4.28 0.52 -21.03
N ASP A 72 5.25 1.34 -20.64
CA ASP A 72 6.25 0.99 -19.65
C ASP A 72 5.93 1.77 -18.36
N PHE A 73 5.64 1.06 -17.27
CA PHE A 73 5.57 1.67 -15.93
C PHE A 73 6.98 1.84 -15.34
N ALA A 74 8.01 1.27 -15.98
CA ALA A 74 9.37 1.37 -15.51
C ALA A 74 9.94 2.78 -15.69
N GLU A 75 10.44 3.31 -14.58
CA GLU A 75 11.25 4.52 -14.41
C GLU A 75 10.51 5.85 -14.27
N SER A 76 9.99 6.08 -13.06
CA SER A 76 10.29 7.34 -12.38
C SER A 76 11.30 7.10 -11.24
N ASP A 77 12.53 6.72 -11.60
CA ASP A 77 13.70 6.78 -10.71
C ASP A 77 14.18 8.25 -10.56
N ASP A 78 13.28 9.15 -10.15
CA ASP A 78 13.56 10.59 -10.02
C ASP A 78 13.15 11.15 -8.64
N PHE A 79 13.39 10.36 -7.58
CA PHE A 79 13.56 10.91 -6.23
C PHE A 79 15.03 10.84 -5.82
N LYS A 80 15.86 11.69 -6.44
CA LYS A 80 17.11 12.11 -5.81
C LYS A 80 16.75 13.11 -4.70
N GLY A 81 16.59 12.59 -3.49
CA GLY A 81 16.63 13.41 -2.28
C GLY A 81 18.07 13.92 -2.09
N GLU A 82 18.28 15.20 -2.34
CA GLU A 82 19.31 16.00 -1.66
C GLU A 82 18.78 16.44 -0.28
#